data_AF-H5TNS1-F1
#
_entry.id   AF-H5TNS1-F1
#
_cell.length_a   1.000
_cell.length_b   1.000
_cell.length_c   1.000
_cell.angle_alpha   90.00
_cell.angle_beta   90.00
_cell.angle_gamma   90.00
#
_symmetry.space_group_name_H-M   'P 1'
#
loop_
_entity.id
_entity.type
_entity.pdbx_description
1 polymer ?
#
loop_
_entity_poly.entity_id
_entity_poly.type
_entity_poly.pdbx_seq_one_letter_code
_entity_poly.pdbx_strand_id
1 'polypeptide(L)' 'MTRFDPITPRLLVQECVQRCAELPAIAVVGVDGATASSPDVFAGEIVDGLQTGGRAAAVVSTADFMRPASLRLEWGRS' A
#
# COMPACT_ATOMS: atom_id res chain seq x y z
N MET A 1 -18.92 13.22 1.91
CA MET A 1 -18.23 14.38 1.30
C MET A 1 -16.75 14.07 1.29
N THR A 2 -16.10 14.13 0.13
CA THR A 2 -14.65 13.93 0.04
C THR A 2 -13.96 15.21 0.52
N ARG A 3 -13.10 15.10 1.54
CA ARG A 3 -12.25 16.20 2.02
C ARG A 3 -10.89 16.06 1.37
N PHE A 4 -10.34 17.16 0.85
CA PHE A 4 -8.98 17.22 0.33
C PHE A 4 -8.15 18.13 1.22
N ASP A 5 -7.21 17.52 1.93
CA ASP A 5 -6.23 18.23 2.75
C ASP A 5 -4.86 18.13 2.09
N PRO A 6 -4.12 19.25 1.92
CA PRO A 6 -2.74 19.17 1.46
C PRO A 6 -1.91 18.38 2.47
N ILE A 7 -1.21 17.36 2.00
CA ILE A 7 -0.46 16.42 2.84
C ILE A 7 0.86 16.08 2.16
N THR A 8 1.89 15.84 2.97
CA THR A 8 3.15 15.29 2.48
C THR A 8 3.11 13.76 2.52
N PRO A 9 3.92 13.04 1.72
CA PRO A 9 3.97 11.59 1.77
C PRO A 9 4.22 11.04 3.19
N ARG A 10 5.16 11.65 3.91
CA ARG A 10 5.48 11.27 5.29
C ARG A 10 4.29 11.42 6.24
N LEU A 11 3.55 12.52 6.14
CA LEU A 11 2.35 12.72 6.98
C LEU A 11 1.25 11.72 6.62
N LEU A 12 1.12 11.38 5.33
CA LEU A 12 0.13 10.38 4.90
C LEU A 12 0.45 8.99 5.46
N VAL A 13 1.73 8.58 5.52
CA VAL A 13 2.14 7.34 6.20
C VAL A 13 1.72 7.35 7.66
N GLN A 14 2.01 8.44 8.39
CA GLN A 14 1.66 8.55 9.81
C GLN A 14 0.15 8.46 10.05
N GLU A 15 -0.63 9.12 9.20
CA GLU A 15 -2.10 9.06 9.22
C GLU A 15 -2.61 7.64 8.96
N CYS A 16 -2.01 6.90 8.03
CA CYS A 16 -2.34 5.49 7.78
C CYS A 16 -2.02 4.61 8.99
N VAL A 17 -0.84 4.77 9.60
CA VAL A 17 -0.43 4.02 10.80
C VAL A 17 -1.41 4.26 11.94
N GLN A 18 -1.74 5.52 12.23
CA GLN A 18 -2.66 5.89 13.30
C GLN A 18 -4.04 5.27 13.09
N ARG A 19 -4.63 5.45 11.89
CA ARG A 19 -5.94 4.87 11.58
C ARG A 19 -5.95 3.35 11.68
N CYS A 20 -4.90 2.69 11.19
CA CYS A 20 -4.81 1.23 11.28
C CYS A 20 -4.65 0.74 12.72
N ALA A 21 -3.92 1.47 13.56
CA ALA A 21 -3.73 1.13 14.97
C ALA A 21 -5.04 1.23 15.77
N GLU A 22 -5.93 2.15 15.42
CA GLU A 22 -7.23 2.35 16.07
C GLU A 22 -8.30 1.33 15.66
N LEU A 23 -8.13 0.66 14.51
CA LEU A 23 -9.10 -0.33 14.06
C LEU A 23 -9.04 -1.60 14.90
N PRO A 24 -10.18 -2.12 15.42
CA PRO A 24 -10.20 -3.30 16.28
C PRO A 24 -9.99 -4.62 15.51
N ALA A 25 -10.19 -4.61 14.19
CA ALA A 25 -10.03 -5.78 13.31
C ALA A 25 -8.80 -5.64 12.40
N ILE A 26 -8.57 -6.64 11.54
CA ILE A 26 -7.53 -6.57 10.51
C ILE A 26 -7.85 -5.40 9.57
N ALA A 27 -6.93 -4.44 9.49
CA ALA A 27 -6.99 -3.34 8.56
C ALA A 27 -6.34 -3.75 7.22
N VAL A 28 -6.99 -3.42 6.11
CA VAL A 28 -6.44 -3.61 4.76
C VAL A 28 -6.31 -2.23 4.13
N VAL A 29 -5.09 -1.89 3.72
CA VAL A 29 -4.76 -0.62 3.06
C VAL A 29 -4.39 -0.90 1.62
N GLY A 30 -5.19 -0.38 0.68
CA GLY A 30 -4.83 -0.39 -0.73
C GLY A 30 -3.90 0.79 -1.04
N VAL A 31 -2.73 0.50 -1.58
CA VAL A 31 -1.77 1.51 -2.08
C VAL A 31 -1.69 1.36 -3.59
N ASP A 32 -2.06 2.42 -4.30
CA ASP A 32 -2.04 2.48 -5.77
C ASP A 32 -1.23 3.70 -6.23
N GLY A 33 -0.49 3.53 -7.31
CA GLY A 33 0.40 4.54 -7.83
C GLY A 33 1.25 4.01 -8.98
N ALA A 34 1.76 4.92 -9.81
CA ALA A 34 2.71 4.58 -10.85
C ALA A 34 4.01 4.04 -10.23
N THR A 35 4.75 3.16 -10.92
CA THR A 35 6.04 2.65 -10.41
C THR A 35 7.00 3.76 -10.01
N ALA A 36 7.02 4.88 -10.74
CA ALA A 36 7.85 6.04 -10.44
C ALA A 36 7.53 6.71 -9.08
N SER A 37 6.35 6.47 -8.50
CA SER A 37 5.99 6.97 -7.17
C SER A 37 6.44 6.05 -6.03
N SER A 38 7.12 4.93 -6.32
CA SER A 38 7.61 3.95 -5.32
C SER A 38 6.53 3.52 -4.29
N PRO A 39 5.36 3.02 -4.74
CA PRO A 39 4.26 2.66 -3.85
C PRO A 39 4.61 1.54 -2.87
N ASP A 40 5.55 0.66 -3.25
CA ASP A 40 6.10 -0.41 -2.40
C ASP A 40 6.88 0.15 -1.20
N VAL A 41 7.69 1.19 -1.41
CA VAL A 41 8.40 1.88 -0.32
C VAL A 41 7.41 2.53 0.63
N PHE A 42 6.40 3.23 0.10
CA PHE A 42 5.35 3.86 0.89
C PHE A 42 4.57 2.82 1.75
N ALA A 43 4.23 1.67 1.16
CA ALA A 43 3.58 0.58 1.88
C ALA A 43 4.50 -0.01 2.97
N GLY A 44 5.79 -0.14 2.69
CA GLY A 44 6.80 -0.57 3.66
C GLY A 44 6.88 0.35 4.88
N GLU A 45 6.91 1.67 4.66
CA GLU A 45 6.96 2.65 5.76
C GLU A 45 5.73 2.56 6.70
N ILE A 46 4.54 2.25 6.16
CA ILE A 46 3.35 1.99 6.99
C ILE A 46 3.53 0.73 7.84
N VAL A 47 4.04 -0.35 7.24
CA VAL A 47 4.30 -1.61 7.95
C VAL A 47 5.32 -1.41 9.05
N ASP A 48 6.43 -0.73 8.78
CA ASP A 48 7.47 -0.43 9.76
C ASP A 48 6.92 0.38 10.93
N GLY A 49 6.08 1.38 10.65
CA GLY A 49 5.41 2.19 11.67
C GLY A 49 4.47 1.37 12.56
N LEU A 50 3.66 0.48 11.98
CA LEU A 50 2.77 -0.42 12.73
C LEU A 50 3.55 -1.42 13.59
N GLN A 51 4.60 -2.03 13.02
CA GLN A 51 5.43 -3.00 13.73
C GLN A 51 6.18 -2.34 14.90
N THR A 52 6.72 -1.14 14.69
CA THR A 52 7.33 -0.34 15.77
C THR A 52 6.32 -0.03 16.87
N GLY A 53 5.06 0.20 16.52
CA GLY A 53 3.95 0.37 17.45
C GLY A 53 3.43 -0.92 18.10
N GLY A 54 4.10 -2.07 17.89
CA GLY A 54 3.72 -3.36 18.46
C GLY A 54 2.57 -4.07 17.74
N ARG A 55 2.19 -3.60 16.54
CA ARG A 55 1.11 -4.19 15.73
C ARG A 55 1.68 -4.92 14.52
N ALA A 56 1.41 -6.21 14.42
CA ALA A 56 1.83 -7.01 13.28
C ALA A 56 1.21 -6.49 11.98
N ALA A 57 2.04 -6.33 10.95
CA ALA A 57 1.67 -5.87 9.63
C ALA A 57 2.61 -6.45 8.57
N ALA A 58 2.14 -6.53 7.32
CA ALA A 58 2.91 -7.00 6.17
C ALA A 58 2.44 -6.34 4.88
N VAL A 59 3.34 -6.22 3.89
CA VAL A 59 3.00 -5.80 2.53
C VAL A 59 2.64 -7.02 1.70
N VAL A 60 1.56 -6.93 0.93
CA VAL A 60 1.18 -7.92 -0.08
C VAL A 60 1.25 -7.23 -1.44
N SER A 61 2.24 -7.60 -2.25
CA SER A 61 2.42 -7.01 -3.58
C SER A 61 1.49 -7.69 -4.59
N THR A 62 0.71 -6.90 -5.33
CA THR A 62 -0.12 -7.43 -6.43
C THR A 62 0.73 -7.94 -7.61
N ALA A 63 1.98 -7.48 -7.72
CA ALA A 63 2.92 -7.93 -8.73
C ALA A 63 3.27 -9.42 -8.58
N ASP A 64 3.24 -9.94 -7.36
CA ASP A 64 3.54 -11.35 -7.06
C ASP A 64 2.45 -12.30 -7.59
N PHE A 65 1.28 -11.76 -7.92
CA PHE A 65 0.13 -12.50 -8.44
C PHE A 65 -0.09 -12.27 -9.94
N MET A 66 0.81 -11.55 -10.61
CA MET A 66 0.73 -11.39 -12.05
C MET A 66 1.05 -12.69 -12.78
N ARG A 67 0.31 -12.97 -13.86
CA ARG A 67 0.63 -14.08 -14.75
C ARG A 67 2.03 -13.90 -15.35
N PRO A 68 2.76 -15.02 -15.62
CA PRO A 68 4.01 -15.01 -16.36
C PRO A 68 3.94 -14.11 -17.59
N ALA A 69 5.05 -13.45 -17.93
CA ALA A 69 5.12 -12.52 -19.07
C ALA A 69 4.67 -13.17 -20.39
N SER A 70 4.94 -14.47 -20.57
CA SER A 70 4.46 -15.27 -21.70
C SER A 70 2.93 -15.22 -21.84
N LEU A 71 2.19 -15.42 -20.75
CA LEU A 71 0.73 -15.38 -20.73
C LEU A 71 0.15 -13.95 -20.82
N ARG A 72 0.93 -12.92 -20.48
CA ARG A 72 0.49 -11.52 -20.63
C ARG A 72 0.46 -11.08 -22.09
N LEU A 73 1.36 -11.60 -22.92
CA LEU A 73 1.45 -11.26 -24.35
C LEU A 73 0.38 -11.94 -25.20
N GLU A 74 -0.15 -13.08 -24.75
CA GLU A 74 -1.20 -13.84 -25.45
C GLU A 74 -2.53 -13.07 -25.55
N TRP A 75 -2.82 -12.17 -24.59
CA TRP A 75 -4.04 -11.35 -24.59
C TRP A 75 -3.85 -9.92 -25.14
N GLY A 76 -2.63 -9.53 -25.53
CA GLY A 76 -2.32 -8.17 -26.01
C GLY A 76 -2.26 -8.02 -27.53
N ARG A 77 -2.50 -9.10 -28.29
CA ARG A 77 -2.59 -9.09 -29.76
C ARG A 77 -3.99 -9.51 -30.18
N SER A 78 -4.94 -8.59 -30.10
CA SER A 78 -6.24 -8.69 -30.79
C SER A 78 -6.72 -7.28 -31.11
#